data_AF-A0A397VFD7-F1
#
_entry.id   AF-A0A397VFD7-F1
#
_cell.length_a   1.000
_cell.length_b   1.000
_cell.length_c   1.000
_cell.angle_alpha   90.00
_cell.angle_beta   90.00
_cell.angle_gamma   90.00
#
_symmetry.space_group_name_H-M   'P 1'
#
loop_
_entity.id
_entity.type
_entity.pdbx_description
1 polymer ?
#
loop_
_entity_poly.entity_id
_entity_poly.type
_entity_poly.pdbx_seq_one_letter_code
_entity_poly.pdbx_strand_id
1 'polypeptide(L)'
;MNDIGNENLFQYWNNLYNEYEIISFLPERKMTQLILFTEIENEICILLAQRINPNKDFYLKLNGPRGKAIYEKNENIDVCVIRECFEEAEIVLRNEKLLKMFEETCYSTKEWRAEPCLQKEAKYIVTLAIYLHPLEELPKHTEPHTLGPWDLYKIKDLLKHRNELVPIL
;
A
#
# COMPACT_ATOMS: atom_id res chain seq x y z
N MET A 1 -43.12 37.68 21.59
CA MET A 1 -43.96 36.46 21.59
C MET A 1 -44.61 36.35 20.23
N ASN A 2 -44.08 35.45 19.40
CA ASN A 2 -44.82 34.54 18.53
C ASN A 2 -43.78 33.61 17.90
N ASP A 3 -43.92 32.33 18.25
CA ASP A 3 -43.08 31.20 17.87
C ASP A 3 -42.91 31.12 16.35
N ILE A 4 -41.67 31.20 15.88
CA ILE A 4 -41.27 30.63 14.59
C ILE A 4 -40.75 29.23 14.90
N GLY A 5 -41.72 28.36 15.22
CA GLY A 5 -41.49 26.98 15.58
C GLY A 5 -41.25 26.11 14.34
N ASN A 6 -40.07 25.51 14.31
CA ASN A 6 -39.90 24.06 14.19
C ASN A 6 -40.37 23.28 12.94
N GLU A 7 -40.78 23.90 11.84
CA GLU A 7 -41.14 23.12 10.63
C GLU A 7 -39.95 22.86 9.68
N ASN A 8 -38.85 23.60 9.78
CA ASN A 8 -37.67 23.42 8.91
C ASN A 8 -36.57 22.52 9.46
N LEU A 9 -36.58 22.20 10.77
CA LEU A 9 -35.57 21.32 11.37
C LEU A 9 -35.87 19.84 11.11
N PHE A 10 -37.15 19.46 11.00
CA PHE A 10 -37.54 18.09 10.67
C PHE A 10 -37.30 17.71 9.21
N GLN A 11 -37.23 18.68 8.28
CA GLN A 11 -36.85 18.41 6.89
C GLN A 11 -35.35 18.12 6.72
N TYR A 12 -34.51 18.64 7.62
CA TYR A 12 -33.08 18.29 7.64
C TYR A 12 -32.81 16.88 8.20
N TRP A 13 -33.72 16.31 8.99
CA TRP A 13 -33.58 14.96 9.53
C TRP A 13 -34.29 13.87 8.69
N ASN A 14 -35.28 14.25 7.88
CA ASN A 14 -36.05 13.32 7.04
C ASN A 14 -35.66 13.33 5.56
N ASN A 15 -34.60 14.07 5.19
CA ASN A 15 -34.02 13.89 3.86
C ASN A 15 -33.29 12.54 3.85
N LEU A 16 -33.98 11.55 3.29
CA LEU A 16 -33.44 10.30 2.78
C LEU A 16 -31.99 10.50 2.36
N TYR A 17 -31.09 9.78 3.05
CA TYR A 17 -29.77 9.38 2.59
C TYR A 17 -29.53 9.73 1.13
N ASN A 18 -28.96 10.90 0.91
CA ASN A 18 -28.33 11.23 -0.34
C ASN A 18 -27.06 10.39 -0.38
N GLU A 19 -27.18 9.12 -0.77
CA GLU A 19 -26.10 8.11 -0.77
C GLU A 19 -24.88 8.57 -1.61
N TYR A 20 -25.04 9.63 -2.40
CA TYR A 20 -24.01 10.27 -3.21
C TYR A 20 -23.27 11.44 -2.52
N GLU A 21 -23.76 11.99 -1.41
CA GLU A 21 -23.11 13.12 -0.71
C GLU A 21 -22.12 12.70 0.38
N ILE A 22 -22.12 11.43 0.81
CA ILE A 22 -21.09 10.86 1.68
C ILE A 22 -19.89 10.39 0.83
N ILE A 23 -19.39 11.26 -0.04
CA ILE A 23 -18.11 11.07 -0.74
C ILE A 23 -17.04 12.03 -0.19
N SER A 24 -17.40 13.01 0.66
CA SER A 24 -16.52 14.16 0.89
C SER A 24 -15.53 14.12 2.07
N PHE A 25 -15.40 13.05 2.87
CA PHE A 25 -14.52 13.11 4.07
C PHE A 25 -13.78 11.83 4.48
N LEU A 26 -13.73 10.78 3.65
CA LEU A 26 -12.91 9.62 4.03
C LEU A 26 -11.41 9.96 3.88
N PRO A 27 -10.57 9.71 4.90
CA PRO A 27 -9.14 9.95 4.78
C PRO A 27 -8.53 9.13 3.65
N GLU A 28 -7.81 9.81 2.77
CA GLU A 28 -7.07 9.19 1.67
C GLU A 28 -5.72 8.64 2.17
N ARG A 29 -5.36 7.47 1.65
CA ARG A 29 -4.17 6.72 2.05
C ARG A 29 -3.49 6.18 0.81
N LYS A 30 -2.20 6.47 0.65
CA LYS A 30 -1.41 6.01 -0.50
C LYS A 30 -0.37 5.01 -0.03
N MET A 31 -0.28 3.89 -0.72
CA MET A 31 0.68 2.83 -0.46
C MET A 31 1.41 2.42 -1.72
N THR A 32 2.65 2.00 -1.54
CA THR A 32 3.50 1.56 -2.63
C THR A 32 4.04 0.19 -2.35
N GLN A 33 4.11 -0.65 -3.38
CA GLN A 33 4.86 -1.89 -3.36
C GLN A 33 5.86 -1.88 -4.53
N LEU A 34 7.11 -2.21 -4.25
CA LEU A 34 8.15 -2.35 -5.25
C LEU A 34 8.50 -3.82 -5.45
N ILE A 35 8.56 -4.22 -6.71
CA ILE A 35 9.09 -5.51 -7.12
C ILE A 35 10.47 -5.25 -7.74
N LEU A 36 11.51 -5.59 -6.98
CA LEU A 36 12.89 -5.60 -7.45
C LEU A 36 13.18 -6.96 -8.07
N PHE A 37 13.69 -6.98 -9.30
CA PHE A 37 13.94 -8.23 -10.03
C PHE A 37 15.33 -8.26 -10.68
N THR A 38 15.90 -9.45 -10.81
CA THR A 38 17.14 -9.68 -11.55
C THR A 38 17.06 -11.00 -12.30
N GLU A 39 17.96 -11.21 -13.25
CA GLU A 39 18.09 -12.47 -13.99
C GLU A 39 19.35 -13.22 -13.53
N ILE A 40 19.16 -14.43 -13.02
CA ILE A 40 20.25 -15.31 -12.59
C ILE A 40 20.06 -16.65 -13.30
N GLU A 41 21.08 -17.11 -14.04
CA GLU A 41 21.02 -18.39 -14.78
C GLU A 41 19.78 -18.50 -15.69
N ASN A 42 19.42 -17.42 -16.40
CA ASN A 42 18.25 -17.33 -17.27
C ASN A 42 16.89 -17.47 -16.54
N GLU A 43 16.87 -17.29 -15.23
CA GLU A 43 15.67 -17.30 -14.41
C GLU A 43 15.45 -15.92 -13.78
N ILE A 44 14.22 -15.44 -13.82
CA ILE A 44 13.85 -14.19 -13.15
C ILE A 44 13.71 -14.48 -11.66
N CYS A 45 14.48 -13.75 -10.86
CA CYS A 45 14.44 -13.75 -9.42
C CYS A 45 13.88 -12.42 -8.93
N ILE A 46 13.10 -12.44 -7.85
CA ILE A 46 12.64 -11.25 -7.15
C ILE A 46 13.23 -11.16 -5.76
N LEU A 47 13.50 -9.94 -5.30
CA LEU A 47 14.02 -9.68 -3.97
C LEU A 47 12.88 -9.59 -2.95
N LEU A 48 12.94 -10.41 -1.91
CA LEU A 48 11.96 -10.42 -0.82
C LEU A 48 12.67 -10.51 0.53
N ALA A 49 12.03 -9.95 1.56
CA ALA A 49 12.38 -10.17 2.95
C ALA A 49 11.15 -10.63 3.73
N GLN A 50 11.37 -11.40 4.79
CA GLN A 50 10.29 -11.81 5.69
C GLN A 50 9.97 -10.70 6.69
N ARG A 51 8.70 -10.40 6.93
CA ARG A 51 8.30 -9.49 8.02
C ARG A 51 8.43 -10.19 9.36
N ILE A 52 9.29 -9.68 10.24
CA ILE A 52 9.59 -10.30 11.55
C ILE A 52 9.06 -9.51 12.75
N ASN A 53 8.40 -8.36 12.52
CA ASN A 53 7.75 -7.61 13.59
C ASN A 53 6.32 -8.11 13.83
N PRO A 54 6.01 -8.70 15.01
CA PRO A 54 4.68 -9.24 15.30
C PRO A 54 3.59 -8.16 15.44
N ASN A 55 3.97 -6.90 15.64
CA ASN A 55 3.03 -5.78 15.75
C ASN A 55 2.66 -5.19 14.37
N LYS A 56 3.26 -5.68 13.29
CA LYS A 56 2.96 -5.25 11.93
C LYS A 56 2.02 -6.26 11.26
N ASP A 57 1.19 -5.73 10.37
CA ASP A 57 0.41 -6.56 9.46
C ASP A 57 1.31 -7.54 8.69
N PHE A 58 0.74 -8.71 8.39
CA PHE A 58 1.40 -9.77 7.62
C PHE A 58 2.69 -10.32 8.27
N TYR A 59 2.69 -10.46 9.60
CA TYR A 59 3.77 -11.13 10.33
C TYR A 59 4.12 -12.50 9.71
N LEU A 60 5.42 -12.76 9.57
CA LEU A 60 6.05 -13.92 8.93
C LEU A 60 5.82 -14.06 7.42
N LYS A 61 5.17 -13.07 6.76
CA LYS A 61 5.01 -13.08 5.32
C LYS A 61 6.23 -12.48 4.61
N LEU A 62 6.53 -13.01 3.43
CA LEU A 62 7.52 -12.50 2.48
C LEU A 62 6.94 -11.31 1.72
N ASN A 63 7.75 -10.26 1.58
CA ASN A 63 7.38 -9.07 0.84
C ASN A 63 8.60 -8.39 0.21
N GLY A 64 8.38 -7.65 -0.88
CA GLY A 64 9.35 -6.69 -1.40
C GLY A 64 9.30 -5.38 -0.62
N PRO A 65 10.11 -4.38 -1.01
CA PRO A 65 10.06 -3.07 -0.40
C PRO A 65 8.67 -2.45 -0.50
N ARG A 66 8.15 -1.93 0.60
CA ARG A 66 6.77 -1.44 0.66
C ARG A 66 6.60 -0.45 1.77
N GLY A 67 5.85 0.61 1.50
CA GLY A 67 5.35 1.42 2.59
C GLY A 67 4.25 2.40 2.22
N LYS A 68 4.21 3.47 3.00
CA LYS A 68 3.05 4.35 3.12
C LYS A 68 3.50 5.76 2.83
N ALA A 69 2.73 6.47 2.01
CA ALA A 69 3.04 7.87 1.74
C ALA A 69 2.81 8.71 3.00
N ILE A 70 3.68 9.68 3.23
CA ILE A 70 3.56 10.61 4.36
C ILE A 70 2.41 11.59 4.07
N TYR A 71 1.29 11.38 4.75
CA TYR A 71 0.05 12.12 4.54
C TYR A 71 0.22 13.62 4.81
N GLU A 72 0.88 14.00 5.91
CA GLU A 72 1.07 15.39 6.32
C GLU A 72 1.90 16.20 5.31
N LYS A 73 2.71 15.52 4.50
CA LYS A 73 3.55 16.12 3.46
C LYS A 73 2.90 16.07 2.08
N ASN A 74 1.70 15.51 1.97
CA ASN A 74 1.06 15.17 0.68
C ASN A 74 2.06 14.48 -0.26
N GLU A 75 2.79 13.49 0.26
CA GLU A 75 3.85 12.84 -0.48
C GLU A 75 3.31 12.20 -1.77
N ASN A 76 4.01 12.45 -2.87
CA ASN A 76 3.72 11.83 -4.16
C ASN A 76 4.03 10.32 -4.07
N ILE A 77 3.16 9.49 -4.67
CA ILE A 77 3.27 8.04 -4.60
C ILE A 77 4.55 7.49 -5.25
N ASP A 78 5.10 8.16 -6.27
CA ASP A 78 6.36 7.81 -6.90
C ASP A 78 7.55 8.16 -5.96
N VAL A 79 7.45 9.26 -5.20
CA VAL A 79 8.46 9.63 -4.19
C VAL A 79 8.45 8.66 -3.01
N CYS A 80 7.24 8.23 -2.59
CA CYS A 80 7.06 7.23 -1.53
C CYS A 80 7.79 5.92 -1.85
N VAL A 81 7.64 5.37 -3.06
CA VAL A 81 8.31 4.08 -3.39
C VAL A 81 9.83 4.19 -3.38
N ILE A 82 10.38 5.32 -3.82
CA ILE A 82 11.82 5.58 -3.79
C ILE A 82 12.33 5.67 -2.34
N ARG A 83 11.63 6.43 -1.49
CA ARG A 83 11.99 6.60 -0.08
C ARG A 83 11.97 5.26 0.65
N GLU A 84 10.88 4.51 0.55
CA GLU A 84 10.70 3.24 1.25
C GLU A 84 11.76 2.20 0.82
N CYS A 85 12.10 2.15 -0.47
CA CYS A 85 13.17 1.28 -0.95
C CYS A 85 14.53 1.64 -0.34
N PHE A 86 14.82 2.93 -0.20
CA PHE A 86 16.06 3.38 0.43
C PHE A 86 16.06 3.12 1.94
N GLU A 87 14.95 3.36 2.63
CA GLU A 87 14.82 3.11 4.07
C GLU A 87 14.94 1.62 4.42
N GLU A 88 14.28 0.73 3.68
CA GLU A 88 14.25 -0.71 3.98
C GLU A 88 15.46 -1.49 3.43
N ALA A 89 16.09 -1.02 2.35
CA ALA A 89 17.15 -1.76 1.65
C ALA A 89 18.39 -0.93 1.25
N GLU A 90 18.42 0.38 1.47
CA GLU A 90 19.47 1.31 1.01
C GLU A 90 19.80 1.21 -0.49
N ILE A 91 18.81 0.85 -1.31
CA ILE A 91 18.95 0.80 -2.77
C ILE A 91 18.52 2.14 -3.36
N VAL A 92 19.37 2.73 -4.21
CA VAL A 92 19.04 3.95 -4.95
C VAL A 92 18.34 3.60 -6.25
N LEU A 93 17.06 3.92 -6.36
CA LEU A 93 16.29 3.69 -7.58
C LEU A 93 16.57 4.78 -8.62
N ARG A 94 16.99 4.36 -9.82
CA ARG A 94 17.03 5.22 -10.99
C ARG A 94 15.62 5.44 -11.54
N ASN A 95 15.15 6.69 -11.48
CA ASN A 95 13.78 7.08 -11.86
C ASN A 95 13.42 6.64 -13.29
N GLU A 96 14.35 6.72 -14.24
CA GLU A 96 14.12 6.35 -15.64
C GLU A 96 13.88 4.85 -15.86
N LYS A 97 14.16 4.01 -14.86
CA LYS A 97 13.91 2.56 -14.90
C LYS A 97 12.76 2.12 -13.99
N LEU A 98 12.17 3.06 -13.24
CA LEU A 98 11.05 2.78 -12.35
C LEU A 98 9.76 2.75 -13.17
N LEU A 99 9.16 1.56 -13.30
CA LEU A 99 7.94 1.36 -14.07
C LEU A 99 6.75 1.17 -13.12
N LYS A 100 5.75 2.02 -13.23
CA LYS A 100 4.45 1.82 -12.56
C LYS A 100 3.62 0.81 -13.33
N MET A 101 3.35 -0.34 -12.72
CA MET A 101 2.60 -1.43 -13.34
C MET A 101 1.11 -1.34 -13.07
N PHE A 102 0.75 -0.84 -11.91
CA PHE A 102 -0.60 -0.87 -11.40
C PHE A 102 -0.79 0.30 -10.44
N GLU A 103 -1.95 0.94 -10.51
CA GLU A 103 -2.41 1.91 -9.53
C GLU A 103 -3.93 1.80 -9.46
N GLU A 104 -4.45 1.44 -8.30
CA GLU A 104 -5.90 1.35 -8.08
C GLU A 104 -6.25 1.99 -6.75
N THR A 105 -7.42 2.64 -6.73
CA THR A 105 -7.98 3.27 -5.55
C THR A 105 -9.27 2.56 -5.19
N CYS A 106 -9.38 2.09 -3.94
CA CYS A 106 -10.56 1.39 -3.46
C CYS A 106 -11.04 1.95 -2.12
N TYR A 107 -12.32 1.77 -1.84
CA TYR A 107 -12.86 1.95 -0.50
C TYR A 107 -12.35 0.83 0.41
N SER A 108 -11.86 1.17 1.60
CA SER A 108 -11.42 0.17 2.57
C SER A 108 -11.90 0.45 3.98
N THR A 109 -12.14 -0.64 4.73
CA THR A 109 -12.32 -0.60 6.18
C THR A 109 -10.99 -0.47 6.93
N LYS A 110 -9.85 -0.68 6.24
CA LYS A 110 -8.49 -0.69 6.79
C LYS A 110 -7.70 0.49 6.22
N GLU A 111 -6.91 1.14 7.06
CA GLU A 111 -6.16 2.34 6.67
C GLU A 111 -5.04 2.04 5.65
N TRP A 112 -4.42 0.87 5.74
CA TRP A 112 -3.22 0.53 4.98
C TRP A 112 -3.31 -0.85 4.32
N ARG A 113 -4.50 -1.19 3.83
CA ARG A 113 -4.74 -2.37 2.99
C ARG A 113 -5.71 -1.98 1.89
N ALA A 114 -5.35 -2.25 0.64
CA ALA A 114 -6.25 -2.09 -0.49
C ALA A 114 -7.16 -3.31 -0.59
N GLU A 115 -7.99 -3.49 0.45
CA GLU A 115 -8.99 -4.56 0.54
C GLU A 115 -10.35 -3.90 0.29
N PRO A 116 -10.95 -4.09 -0.92
CA PRO A 116 -12.18 -3.40 -1.30
C PRO A 116 -13.35 -3.74 -0.38
N CYS A 117 -14.16 -2.74 -0.05
CA CYS A 117 -15.41 -2.91 0.69
C CYS A 117 -16.54 -2.07 0.08
N LEU A 118 -17.76 -2.27 0.56
CA LEU A 118 -18.88 -1.41 0.18
C LEU A 118 -18.63 0.01 0.70
N GLN A 119 -18.97 1.03 -0.09
CA GLN A 119 -18.74 2.43 0.29
C GLN A 119 -19.34 2.80 1.65
N LYS A 120 -20.53 2.26 1.99
CA LYS A 120 -21.21 2.49 3.28
C LYS A 120 -20.44 1.94 4.50
N GLU A 121 -19.51 1.02 4.29
CA GLU A 121 -18.66 0.41 5.33
C GLU A 121 -17.27 1.07 5.39
N ALA A 122 -16.93 1.87 4.38
CA ALA A 122 -15.61 2.41 4.17
C ALA A 122 -15.23 3.38 5.29
N LYS A 123 -13.98 3.26 5.76
CA LYS A 123 -13.35 4.20 6.69
C LYS A 123 -12.25 5.00 6.03
N TYR A 124 -11.73 4.52 4.90
CA TYR A 124 -10.61 5.07 4.17
C TYR A 124 -10.83 4.92 2.67
N ILE A 125 -10.16 5.78 1.90
CA ILE A 125 -9.93 5.59 0.48
C ILE A 125 -8.45 5.24 0.35
N VAL A 126 -8.15 4.04 -0.15
CA VAL A 126 -6.78 3.53 -0.23
C VAL A 126 -6.38 3.41 -1.69
N THR A 127 -5.31 4.10 -2.06
CA THR A 127 -4.62 3.95 -3.34
C THR A 127 -3.40 3.05 -3.14
N LEU A 128 -3.33 1.94 -3.88
CA LEU A 128 -2.15 1.09 -3.96
C LEU A 128 -1.52 1.25 -5.35
N ALA A 129 -0.22 1.56 -5.38
CA ALA A 129 0.57 1.49 -6.60
C ALA A 129 1.65 0.40 -6.50
N ILE A 130 1.84 -0.35 -7.58
CA ILE A 130 2.87 -1.38 -7.69
C ILE A 130 3.85 -0.96 -8.78
N TYR A 131 5.13 -1.01 -8.43
CA TYR A 131 6.23 -0.66 -9.30
C TYR A 131 7.14 -1.86 -9.58
N LEU A 132 7.78 -1.82 -10.74
CA LEU A 132 8.88 -2.69 -11.12
C LEU A 132 10.15 -1.87 -11.27
N HIS A 133 11.26 -2.44 -10.84
CA HIS A 133 12.59 -1.89 -11.08
C HIS A 133 13.64 -3.02 -11.12
N PRO A 134 14.61 -3.02 -12.06
CA PRO A 134 15.69 -4.00 -12.06
C PRO A 134 16.59 -3.81 -10.82
N LEU A 135 16.93 -4.90 -10.14
CA LEU A 135 17.84 -4.87 -9.01
C LEU A 135 19.27 -4.62 -9.51
N GLU A 136 19.75 -3.40 -9.27
CA GLU A 136 21.05 -2.92 -9.76
C GLU A 136 22.13 -2.87 -8.67
N GLU A 137 21.71 -2.92 -7.41
CA GLU A 137 22.55 -2.85 -6.23
C GLU A 137 22.16 -3.97 -5.26
N LEU A 138 23.11 -4.42 -4.43
CA LEU A 138 22.81 -5.38 -3.39
C LEU A 138 22.06 -4.68 -2.23
N PRO A 139 20.99 -5.27 -1.71
CA PRO A 139 20.28 -4.69 -0.58
C PRO A 139 21.13 -4.74 0.68
N LYS A 140 20.91 -3.77 1.56
CA LYS A 140 21.40 -3.81 2.94
C LYS A 140 20.25 -4.13 3.90
N HIS A 141 20.61 -4.63 5.07
CA HIS A 141 19.65 -4.96 6.13
C HIS A 141 19.55 -3.80 7.11
N THR A 142 18.78 -2.76 6.75
CA THR A 142 18.69 -1.51 7.51
C THR A 142 17.59 -1.48 8.56
N GLU A 143 16.54 -2.30 8.40
CA GLU A 143 15.45 -2.47 9.38
C GLU A 143 15.39 -3.87 10.03
N PRO A 144 16.41 -4.29 10.81
CA PRO A 144 16.49 -5.63 11.40
C PRO A 144 15.43 -5.93 12.47
N HIS A 145 14.63 -4.94 12.84
CA HIS A 145 13.51 -5.11 13.78
C HIS A 145 12.15 -5.24 13.06
N THR A 146 12.11 -4.95 11.76
CA THR A 146 10.89 -5.01 10.93
C THR A 146 10.96 -6.15 9.92
N LEU A 147 12.12 -6.29 9.27
CA LEU A 147 12.36 -7.21 8.17
C LEU A 147 13.50 -8.16 8.53
N GLY A 148 13.37 -9.42 8.10
CA GLY A 148 14.47 -10.38 8.07
C GLY A 148 15.46 -10.05 6.96
N PRO A 149 16.46 -10.91 6.76
CA PRO A 149 17.39 -10.78 5.64
C PRO A 149 16.66 -10.74 4.29
N TRP A 150 17.28 -10.05 3.33
CA TRP A 150 16.84 -10.02 1.95
C TRP A 150 17.36 -11.24 1.20
N ASP A 151 16.48 -11.94 0.51
CA ASP A 151 16.80 -13.12 -0.30
C ASP A 151 16.17 -13.03 -1.69
N LEU A 152 16.80 -13.70 -2.65
CA LEU A 152 16.32 -13.80 -4.02
C LEU A 152 15.51 -15.07 -4.21
N TYR A 153 14.29 -14.91 -4.69
CA TYR A 153 13.36 -16.00 -4.96
C TYR A 153 13.10 -16.11 -6.45
N LYS A 154 13.35 -17.29 -7.03
CA LYS A 154 13.00 -17.58 -8.42
C LYS A 154 11.48 -17.49 -8.58
N ILE A 155 11.00 -16.77 -9.60
CA ILE A 155 9.55 -16.57 -9.81
C ILE A 155 8.80 -17.91 -9.87
N LYS A 156 9.37 -18.92 -10.52
CA LYS A 156 8.78 -20.27 -10.62
C LYS A 156 8.58 -20.95 -9.27
N ASP A 157 9.39 -20.61 -8.26
CA ASP A 157 9.31 -21.19 -6.92
C ASP A 157 8.36 -20.40 -6.02
N LEU A 158 7.97 -19.17 -6.38
CA LEU A 158 7.02 -18.37 -5.59
C LEU A 158 5.67 -19.04 -5.40
N LEU A 159 5.23 -19.88 -6.33
CA LEU A 159 4.00 -20.67 -6.17
C LEU A 159 4.06 -21.61 -4.96
N LYS A 160 5.25 -22.10 -4.59
CA LYS A 160 5.47 -22.90 -3.38
C LYS A 160 5.32 -22.04 -2.12
N HIS A 161 5.65 -20.77 -2.22
CA HIS A 161 5.57 -19.76 -1.16
C HIS A 161 4.28 -18.95 -1.20
N ARG A 162 3.27 -19.33 -1.99
CA ARG A 162 2.05 -18.52 -2.19
C ARG A 162 1.35 -18.12 -0.88
N ASN A 163 1.38 -19.02 0.11
CA ASN A 163 0.74 -18.78 1.41
C ASN A 163 1.62 -17.91 2.31
N GLU A 164 2.89 -17.75 1.97
CA GLU A 164 3.88 -16.94 2.69
C GLU A 164 3.98 -15.53 2.09
N LEU A 165 3.51 -15.27 0.87
CA LEU A 165 3.54 -13.94 0.28
C LEU A 165 2.48 -13.01 0.90
N VAL A 166 2.81 -11.72 0.99
CA VAL A 166 1.80 -10.69 1.25
C VAL A 166 0.83 -10.64 0.06
N PRO A 167 -0.49 -10.72 0.29
CA PRO A 167 -1.48 -10.53 -0.76
C PRO A 167 -1.29 -9.16 -1.40
N ILE A 168 -1.22 -9.16 -2.73
CA ILE A 168 -1.05 -7.92 -3.49
C ILE A 168 -2.40 -7.22 -3.67
N LEU A 169 -3.52 -7.96 -3.67
CA LEU A 169 -4.92 -7.53 -3.62
C LEU A 169 -5.79 -8.66 -3.02
#